data_AF-A0A7L4RCH1-F1
#
_entry.id   AF-A0A7L4RCH1-F1
#
_cell.length_a   1.000
_cell.length_b   1.000
_cell.length_c   1.000
_cell.angle_alpha   90.00
_cell.angle_beta   90.00
_cell.angle_gamma   90.00
#
_symmetry.space_group_name_H-M   'P 1'
#
loop_
_entity.id
_entity.type
_entity.pdbx_description
1 polymer ?
#
loop_
_entity_poly.entity_id
_entity_poly.type
_entity_poly.pdbx_seq_one_letter_code
_entity_poly.pdbx_strand_id
1 'polypeptide(L)'
;DGDVASADLLGLGSGIYGMNVDKKLLEFVALLPQADGRKVFLFSTSGRGKGQTGALRKAVQKKGYSVVAEFACKGLDKWGPLKFIGGVNKGHPDATDLENARKFGASLA
;
A
#
# COMPACT_ATOMS: atom_id res chain seq x y z
N ASP A 1 9.72 -20.46 2.57
CA ASP A 1 10.69 -19.38 2.29
C ASP A 1 10.36 -18.74 0.96
N GLY A 2 9.56 -17.67 0.97
CA GLY A 2 9.21 -16.92 -0.24
C GLY A 2 10.21 -15.79 -0.41
N ASP A 3 11.21 -15.99 -1.26
CA ASP A 3 12.13 -14.92 -1.61
C ASP A 3 11.38 -13.89 -2.48
N VAL A 4 11.38 -12.64 -2.04
CA VAL A 4 10.78 -11.52 -2.78
C VAL A 4 11.46 -11.37 -4.14
N ALA A 5 12.71 -11.84 -4.27
CA ALA A 5 13.46 -11.82 -5.51
C ALA A 5 13.01 -12.87 -6.55
N SER A 6 12.11 -13.81 -6.22
CA SER A 6 11.60 -14.79 -7.20
C SER A 6 10.15 -14.55 -7.62
N ALA A 7 9.49 -13.51 -7.12
CA ALA A 7 8.10 -13.23 -7.45
C ALA A 7 7.95 -12.51 -8.81
N ASP A 8 7.04 -13.01 -9.66
CA ASP A 8 6.66 -12.38 -10.93
C ASP A 8 5.90 -11.05 -10.74
N LEU A 9 5.21 -10.93 -9.62
CA LEU A 9 4.47 -9.75 -9.21
C LEU A 9 4.57 -9.54 -7.69
N LEU A 10 5.11 -8.40 -7.28
CA LEU A 10 5.22 -8.02 -5.88
C LEU A 10 4.06 -7.10 -5.46
N GLY A 11 3.44 -7.36 -4.32
CA GLY A 11 2.46 -6.47 -3.70
C GLY A 11 3.05 -5.73 -2.50
N LEU A 12 3.02 -4.39 -2.50
CA LEU A 12 3.49 -3.58 -1.37
C LEU A 12 2.39 -2.66 -0.86
N GLY A 13 2.15 -2.66 0.44
CA GLY A 13 1.13 -1.77 1.00
C GLY A 13 1.33 -1.32 2.42
N SER A 14 0.68 -0.20 2.73
CA SER A 14 0.80 0.51 4.00
C SER A 14 -0.48 1.26 4.34
N GLY A 15 -0.75 1.41 5.63
CA GLY A 15 -1.58 2.52 6.11
C GLY A 15 -0.92 3.86 5.78
N ILE A 16 -1.70 4.90 5.57
CA ILE A 16 -1.20 6.27 5.39
C ILE A 16 -1.19 6.99 6.74
N TYR A 17 0.00 7.47 7.12
CA TYR A 17 0.27 8.23 8.32
C TYR A 17 0.83 9.60 7.94
N GLY A 18 0.19 10.69 8.38
CA GLY A 18 0.69 12.04 8.09
C GLY A 18 0.88 12.31 6.59
N MET A 19 -0.05 11.83 5.75
CA MET A 19 -0.02 11.92 4.29
C MET A 19 1.09 11.12 3.58
N ASN A 20 1.69 10.13 4.24
CA ASN A 20 2.70 9.26 3.63
C ASN A 20 2.58 7.81 4.11
N VAL A 21 3.23 6.87 3.41
CA VAL A 21 3.35 5.47 3.85
C VAL A 21 4.24 5.36 5.09
N ASP A 22 4.18 4.21 5.77
CA ASP A 22 5.07 3.90 6.88
C ASP A 22 6.54 3.93 6.42
N LYS A 23 7.40 4.54 7.24
CA LYS A 23 8.84 4.63 6.98
C LYS A 23 9.50 3.26 6.87
N LYS A 24 9.04 2.28 7.65
CA LYS A 24 9.56 0.91 7.60
C LYS A 24 9.36 0.25 6.24
N LEU A 25 8.27 0.58 5.53
CA LEU A 25 8.06 0.08 4.18
C LEU A 25 9.06 0.69 3.18
N LEU A 26 9.40 1.98 3.35
CA LEU A 26 10.42 2.63 2.52
C LEU A 26 11.81 2.06 2.80
N GLU A 27 12.13 1.81 4.07
CA GLU A 27 13.38 1.14 4.49
C GLU A 27 13.47 -0.27 3.91
N PHE A 28 12.39 -1.05 3.98
CA PHE A 28 12.31 -2.36 3.36
C PHE A 28 12.58 -2.30 1.84
N VAL A 29 11.91 -1.38 1.12
CA VAL A 29 12.15 -1.21 -0.32
C VAL A 29 13.61 -0.83 -0.61
N ALA A 30 14.24 -0.04 0.24
CA ALA A 30 15.65 0.32 0.09
C ALA A 30 16.60 -0.89 0.20
N LEU A 31 16.20 -1.94 0.91
CA LEU A 31 16.98 -3.18 1.07
C LEU A 31 16.75 -4.20 -0.06
N LEU A 32 15.71 -4.03 -0.89
CA LEU A 32 15.45 -4.92 -2.01
C LEU A 32 16.58 -4.87 -3.06
N PRO A 33 16.85 -5.99 -3.76
CA PRO A 33 17.74 -5.98 -4.93
C PRO A 33 17.18 -5.09 -6.05
N GLN A 34 18.01 -4.81 -7.05
CA GLN A 34 17.52 -4.20 -8.30
C GLN A 34 16.57 -5.17 -8.99
N ALA A 35 15.48 -4.62 -9.52
CA ALA A 35 14.32 -5.37 -9.94
C ALA A 35 14.26 -5.60 -11.46
N ASP A 36 15.16 -4.99 -12.24
CA ASP A 36 15.30 -5.19 -13.69
C ASP A 36 13.96 -5.22 -14.46
N GLY A 37 13.02 -4.32 -14.11
CA GLY A 37 11.72 -4.22 -14.76
C GLY A 37 10.60 -5.09 -14.16
N ARG A 38 10.85 -5.83 -13.07
CA ARG A 38 9.82 -6.62 -12.38
C ARG A 38 8.62 -5.79 -11.98
N LYS A 39 7.45 -6.43 -12.00
CA LYS A 39 6.17 -5.76 -11.76
C LYS A 39 5.90 -5.64 -10.26
N VAL A 40 5.32 -4.51 -9.88
CA VAL A 40 4.84 -4.27 -8.51
C VAL A 40 3.47 -3.61 -8.56
N PHE A 41 2.57 -3.97 -7.66
CA PHE A 41 1.37 -3.20 -7.38
C PHE A 41 1.43 -2.60 -5.97
N LEU A 42 0.84 -1.42 -5.81
CA LEU A 42 0.83 -0.72 -4.53
C LEU A 42 -0.58 -0.77 -3.94
N PHE A 43 -0.70 -0.89 -2.63
CA PHE A 43 -2.00 -0.76 -1.97
C PHE A 43 -1.91 0.03 -0.67
N SER A 44 -3.01 0.67 -0.27
CA SER A 44 -3.01 1.45 0.96
C SER A 44 -4.36 1.53 1.65
N THR A 45 -4.31 1.80 2.95
CA THR A 45 -5.49 2.22 3.72
C THR A 45 -5.30 3.64 4.20
N SER A 46 -6.34 4.47 4.16
CA SER A 46 -6.27 5.85 4.66
C SER A 46 -7.61 6.33 5.19
N GLY A 47 -7.59 7.38 6.03
CA GLY A 47 -8.83 8.00 6.50
C GLY A 47 -9.73 8.53 5.38
N ARG A 48 -9.15 8.88 4.23
CA ARG A 48 -9.89 9.40 3.07
C ARG A 48 -10.25 8.31 2.05
N GLY A 49 -9.78 7.07 2.23
CA GLY A 49 -9.90 6.02 1.21
C GLY A 49 -9.16 6.31 -0.09
N LYS A 50 -8.18 7.23 -0.05
CA LYS A 50 -7.35 7.62 -1.21
C LYS A 50 -5.90 7.21 -0.97
N GLY A 51 -5.22 6.82 -2.05
CA GLY A 51 -3.80 6.49 -2.01
C GLY A 51 -2.93 7.73 -1.84
N GLN A 52 -1.93 7.64 -0.97
CA GLN A 52 -0.84 8.61 -0.78
C GLN A 52 0.52 7.90 -0.84
N THR A 53 0.64 7.00 -1.81
CA THR A 53 1.77 6.08 -2.07
C THR A 53 2.91 6.74 -2.85
N GLY A 54 2.90 8.06 -3.07
CA GLY A 54 3.86 8.74 -3.95
C GLY A 54 5.33 8.52 -3.58
N ALA A 55 5.67 8.48 -2.29
CA ALA A 55 7.03 8.17 -1.84
C ALA A 55 7.39 6.70 -2.12
N LEU A 56 6.47 5.78 -1.87
CA LEU A 56 6.64 4.36 -2.16
C LEU A 56 6.82 4.11 -3.66
N ARG A 57 5.98 4.72 -4.50
CA ARG A 57 6.07 4.67 -5.97
C ARG A 57 7.46 5.10 -6.46
N LYS A 58 7.95 6.23 -5.96
CA LYS A 58 9.31 6.71 -6.29
C LYS A 58 10.39 5.74 -5.82
N ALA A 59 10.26 5.17 -4.62
CA ALA A 59 11.24 4.25 -4.06
C ALA A 59 11.35 2.96 -4.88
N VAL A 60 10.21 2.35 -5.26
CA VAL A 60 10.21 1.11 -6.05
C VAL A 60 10.66 1.36 -7.50
N GLN A 61 10.29 2.50 -8.10
CA GLN A 61 10.78 2.87 -9.44
C GLN A 61 12.30 3.09 -9.45
N LYS A 62 12.87 3.67 -8.39
CA LYS A 62 14.33 3.79 -8.23
C LYS A 62 15.04 2.43 -8.09
N LYS A 63 14.33 1.40 -7.67
CA LYS A 63 14.80 0.00 -7.63
C LYS A 63 14.55 -0.76 -8.94
N GLY A 64 14.06 -0.09 -9.98
CA GLY A 64 13.79 -0.70 -11.27
C GLY A 64 12.48 -1.46 -11.37
N TYR A 65 11.57 -1.33 -10.39
CA TYR A 65 10.24 -1.94 -10.49
C TYR A 65 9.32 -1.12 -11.41
N SER A 66 8.48 -1.82 -12.16
CA SER A 66 7.37 -1.24 -12.92
C SER A 66 6.08 -1.28 -12.10
N VAL A 67 5.53 -0.11 -11.75
CA VAL A 67 4.27 -0.03 -11.00
C VAL A 67 3.10 -0.24 -11.96
N VAL A 68 2.47 -1.41 -11.88
CA VAL A 68 1.42 -1.83 -12.83
C VAL A 68 0.02 -1.47 -12.38
N ALA A 69 -0.22 -1.31 -11.07
CA ALA A 69 -1.53 -1.01 -10.53
C ALA A 69 -1.45 -0.43 -9.11
N GLU A 70 -2.51 0.26 -8.69
CA GLU A 70 -2.65 0.76 -7.32
C GLU A 70 -4.07 0.55 -6.77
N PHE A 71 -4.16 0.24 -5.48
CA PHE A 71 -5.42 0.13 -4.74
C PHE A 71 -5.42 1.00 -3.48
N ALA A 72 -6.58 1.55 -3.12
CA ALA A 72 -6.77 2.20 -1.84
C ALA A 72 -8.18 1.97 -1.30
N CYS A 73 -8.29 1.83 0.01
CA CYS A 73 -9.58 1.78 0.70
C CYS A 73 -9.52 2.53 2.04
N LYS A 74 -10.67 2.64 2.70
CA LYS A 74 -10.74 3.32 4.00
C LYS A 74 -10.02 2.51 5.07
N GLY A 75 -9.37 3.22 5.98
CA GLY A 75 -8.85 2.66 7.23
C GLY A 75 -9.24 3.54 8.41
N LEU A 76 -9.20 2.95 9.61
CA LEU A 76 -9.39 3.65 10.86
C LEU A 76 -8.45 4.85 10.97
N ASP A 77 -9.01 6.03 11.12
CA ASP A 77 -8.25 7.27 11.24
C ASP A 77 -8.47 7.92 12.60
N LYS A 78 -7.38 8.02 13.36
CA LYS A 78 -7.32 8.67 14.68
C LYS A 78 -6.41 9.90 14.65
N TRP A 79 -6.13 10.46 13.47
CA TRP A 79 -5.21 11.57 13.35
C TRP A 79 -5.76 12.86 13.97
N GLY A 80 -4.93 13.52 14.78
CA GLY A 80 -5.26 14.81 15.41
C GLY A 80 -6.49 14.73 16.32
N PRO A 81 -7.43 15.69 16.21
CA PRO A 81 -8.63 15.75 17.06
C PRO A 81 -9.50 14.50 17.00
N LEU A 82 -9.42 13.73 15.91
CA LEU A 82 -10.20 12.50 15.73
C LEU A 82 -9.90 11.47 16.81
N LYS A 83 -8.69 11.48 17.39
CA LYS A 83 -8.32 10.58 18.51
C LYS A 83 -9.27 10.72 19.71
N PHE A 84 -9.74 11.94 20.01
CA PHE A 84 -10.58 12.21 21.20
C PHE A 84 -12.00 11.66 21.06
N ILE A 85 -12.49 11.44 19.84
CA ILE A 85 -13.78 10.80 19.55
C ILE A 85 -13.62 9.30 19.18
N GLY A 86 -12.41 8.76 19.36
CA GLY A 86 -12.06 7.37 19.05
C GLY A 86 -11.79 7.08 17.58
N GLY A 87 -11.72 8.12 16.73
CA GLY A 87 -11.44 8.04 15.30
C GLY A 87 -12.68 7.96 14.40
N VAL A 88 -12.44 8.05 13.10
CA VAL A 88 -13.43 7.83 12.03
C VAL A 88 -13.10 6.57 11.24
N ASN A 89 -14.05 6.11 10.41
CA ASN A 89 -13.94 4.84 9.68
C ASN A 89 -13.69 3.64 10.62
N LYS A 90 -14.30 3.63 11.81
CA LYS A 90 -14.30 2.46 12.69
C LYS A 90 -14.93 1.28 11.94
N GLY A 91 -14.31 0.12 12.01
CA GLY A 91 -14.75 -1.08 11.29
C GLY A 91 -14.22 -1.20 9.86
N HIS A 92 -13.48 -0.20 9.35
CA HIS A 92 -12.79 -0.29 8.06
C HIS A 92 -11.32 -0.75 8.22
N PRO A 93 -10.76 -1.54 7.29
CA PRO A 93 -11.43 -2.09 6.10
C PRO A 93 -12.57 -3.06 6.43
N ASP A 94 -13.72 -2.89 5.76
CA ASP A 94 -14.92 -3.71 5.98
C ASP A 94 -15.11 -4.78 4.87
N ALA A 95 -16.23 -5.50 4.89
CA ALA A 95 -16.51 -6.53 3.89
C ALA A 95 -16.55 -5.99 2.45
N THR A 96 -17.01 -4.76 2.24
CA THR A 96 -17.01 -4.12 0.92
C THR A 96 -15.60 -3.73 0.49
N ASP A 97 -14.78 -3.19 1.39
CA ASP A 97 -13.37 -2.89 1.11
C ASP A 97 -12.59 -4.16 0.74
N LEU A 98 -12.83 -5.26 1.48
CA LEU A 98 -12.20 -6.56 1.22
C LEU A 98 -12.65 -7.16 -0.11
N GLU A 99 -13.93 -7.06 -0.47
CA GLU A 99 -14.43 -7.52 -1.77
C GLU A 99 -13.85 -6.69 -2.91
N ASN A 100 -13.69 -5.38 -2.73
CA ASN A 100 -13.01 -4.53 -3.72
C ASN A 100 -11.52 -4.87 -3.84
N ALA A 101 -10.83 -5.16 -2.72
CA ALA A 101 -9.45 -5.63 -2.73
C ALA A 101 -9.31 -6.99 -3.44
N ARG A 102 -10.28 -7.89 -3.26
CA ARG A 102 -10.35 -9.17 -3.97
C ARG A 102 -10.50 -8.98 -5.48
N LYS A 103 -11.42 -8.12 -5.92
CA LYS A 103 -11.60 -7.78 -7.34
C LYS A 103 -10.35 -7.16 -7.95
N PHE A 104 -9.70 -6.26 -7.20
CA PHE A 104 -8.42 -5.69 -7.59
C PHE A 104 -7.36 -6.80 -7.76
N GLY A 105 -7.21 -7.69 -6.78
CA GLY A 105 -6.29 -8.83 -6.88
C GLY A 105 -6.57 -9.72 -8.09
N ALA A 106 -7.84 -10.03 -8.36
CA ALA A 106 -8.25 -10.82 -9.52
C ALA A 106 -7.95 -10.14 -10.86
N SER A 107 -7.93 -8.81 -10.92
CA SER A 107 -7.55 -8.06 -12.14
C SER A 107 -6.04 -8.03 -12.42
N LEU A 108 -5.22 -8.53 -11.49
CA LEU A 108 -3.76 -8.59 -11.64
C LEU A 108 -3.26 -9.94 -12.16
N ALA A 109 -4.16 -10.94 -12.27
CA ALA A 109 -3.88 -12.29 -12.77
C ALA A 109 -3.84 -12.35 -14.30
#